data_AF-A0A7X7J0S9-F1
#
_entry.id   AF-A0A7X7J0S9-F1
#
_cell.length_a   1.000
_cell.length_b   1.000
_cell.length_c   1.000
_cell.angle_alpha   90.00
_cell.angle_beta   90.00
_cell.angle_gamma   90.00
#
_symmetry.space_group_name_H-M   'P 1'
#
loop_
_entity.id
_entity.type
_entity.pdbx_description
1 polymer ?
#
loop_
_entity_poly.entity_id
_entity_poly.type
_entity_poly.pdbx_seq_one_letter_code
_entity_poly.pdbx_strand_id
1 'polypeptide(L)'
;MMGRWRSLYRRIRAMKWFSPGSFVLCAAIFAVVYLVLHLLGWRESTSIFCGTLPEGRNAQVLQSFQAVMYVLFHMATVVVAPILVLAAGVF
;
A
#
# COMPACT_ATOMS: atom_id res chain seq x y z
N MET A 1 -23.90 -20.35 15.82
CA MET A 1 -23.33 -19.26 14.98
C MET A 1 -21.84 -19.41 14.60
N MET A 2 -21.04 -20.31 15.20
CA MET A 2 -19.60 -20.47 14.89
C MET A 2 -19.26 -21.22 13.58
N GLY A 3 -20.19 -22.02 13.04
CA GLY A 3 -19.95 -22.84 11.83
C GLY A 3 -19.77 -22.05 10.54
N ARG A 4 -20.41 -20.86 10.43
CA ARG A 4 -20.37 -20.01 9.23
C ARG A 4 -19.01 -19.34 9.03
N TRP A 5 -18.31 -19.03 10.12
CA TRP A 5 -16.96 -18.45 10.07
C TRP A 5 -15.90 -19.46 9.61
N ARG A 6 -16.02 -20.74 10.04
CA ARG A 6 -15.10 -21.81 9.62
C ARG A 6 -15.25 -22.19 8.16
N SER A 7 -16.45 -22.07 7.58
CA SER A 7 -16.66 -22.32 6.14
C SER A 7 -16.18 -21.13 5.29
N LEU A 8 -16.36 -19.90 5.76
CA LEU A 8 -15.84 -18.70 5.11
C LEU A 8 -14.30 -18.72 5.06
N TYR A 9 -13.65 -19.04 6.18
CA TYR A 9 -12.19 -19.16 6.25
C TYR A 9 -11.64 -20.20 5.27
N ARG A 10 -12.25 -21.40 5.19
CA ARG A 10 -11.85 -22.43 4.23
C ARG A 10 -12.05 -21.99 2.78
N ARG A 11 -13.15 -21.27 2.47
CA ARG A 11 -13.38 -20.72 1.14
C ARG A 11 -12.35 -19.65 0.77
N ILE A 12 -12.03 -18.74 1.70
CA ILE A 12 -11.03 -17.69 1.48
C ILE A 12 -9.65 -18.30 1.25
N ARG A 13 -9.27 -19.31 2.05
CA ARG A 13 -8.00 -20.03 1.90
C ARG A 13 -7.91 -20.85 0.60
N ALA A 14 -9.05 -21.30 0.07
CA ALA A 14 -9.12 -22.02 -1.20
C ALA A 14 -9.11 -21.10 -2.44
N MET A 15 -9.18 -19.77 -2.26
CA MET A 15 -9.02 -18.84 -3.37
C MET A 15 -7.55 -18.77 -3.77
N LYS A 16 -7.24 -18.96 -5.07
CA LYS A 16 -5.89 -18.88 -5.66
C LYS A 16 -5.12 -17.59 -5.32
N TRP A 17 -5.80 -16.55 -4.84
CA TRP A 17 -5.21 -15.29 -4.40
C TRP A 17 -4.37 -15.43 -3.12
N PHE A 18 -4.70 -16.36 -2.24
CA PHE A 18 -3.93 -16.63 -1.03
C PHE A 18 -2.83 -17.65 -1.35
N SER A 19 -1.79 -17.19 -2.04
CA SER A 19 -0.57 -17.96 -2.26
C SER A 19 0.63 -17.14 -1.80
N PRO A 20 1.73 -17.77 -1.32
CA PRO A 20 2.94 -17.05 -0.96
C PRO A 20 3.45 -16.14 -2.08
N GLY A 21 3.39 -16.62 -3.33
CA GLY A 21 3.79 -15.83 -4.50
C GLY A 21 2.92 -14.60 -4.72
N SER A 22 1.60 -14.70 -4.50
CA SER A 22 0.68 -13.56 -4.62
C SER A 22 0.99 -12.46 -3.61
N PHE A 23 1.35 -12.82 -2.37
CA PHE A 23 1.71 -11.83 -1.35
C PHE A 23 3.01 -11.11 -1.67
N VAL A 24 4.03 -11.83 -2.12
CA VAL A 24 5.30 -11.23 -2.57
C VAL A 24 5.07 -10.32 -3.78
N LEU A 25 4.25 -10.75 -4.75
CA LEU A 25 3.91 -9.93 -5.91
C LEU A 25 3.19 -8.65 -5.52
N CYS A 26 2.19 -8.71 -4.63
CA CYS A 26 1.51 -7.52 -4.13
C CYS A 26 2.46 -6.58 -3.38
N ALA A 27 3.33 -7.11 -2.53
CA ALA A 27 4.36 -6.33 -1.85
C ALA A 27 5.30 -5.61 -2.84
N ALA A 28 5.75 -6.34 -3.88
CA ALA A 28 6.58 -5.79 -4.94
C ALA A 28 5.85 -4.70 -5.73
N ILE A 29 4.57 -4.87 -6.04
CA ILE A 29 3.76 -3.85 -6.74
C ILE A 29 3.70 -2.56 -5.91
N PHE A 30 3.40 -2.64 -4.60
CA PHE A 30 3.38 -1.45 -3.74
C PHE A 30 4.73 -0.75 -3.72
N ALA A 31 5.82 -1.51 -3.56
CA ALA A 31 7.17 -0.98 -3.55
C ALA A 31 7.56 -0.32 -4.87
N VAL A 32 7.23 -0.93 -6.01
CA VAL A 32 7.52 -0.39 -7.35
C VAL A 32 6.73 0.88 -7.60
N VAL A 33 5.43 0.90 -7.30
CA VAL A 33 4.61 2.11 -7.47
C VAL A 33 5.13 3.22 -6.57
N TYR A 34 5.42 2.93 -5.30
CA TYR A 34 6.01 3.92 -4.39
C TYR A 34 7.35 4.45 -4.89
N LEU A 35 8.22 3.57 -5.40
CA LEU A 35 9.52 3.97 -5.97
C LEU A 35 9.33 4.92 -7.16
N VAL A 36 8.40 4.62 -8.07
CA VAL A 36 8.09 5.52 -9.19
C VAL A 36 7.61 6.88 -8.69
N LEU A 37 6.68 6.92 -7.73
CA LEU A 37 6.20 8.17 -7.12
C LEU A 37 7.33 8.93 -6.43
N HIS A 38 8.25 8.22 -5.76
CA HIS A 38 9.41 8.80 -5.11
C HIS A 38 10.38 9.44 -6.12
N LEU A 39 10.67 8.75 -7.22
CA LEU A 39 11.55 9.24 -8.28
C LEU A 39 10.94 10.41 -9.07
N LEU A 40 9.61 10.48 -9.17
CA LEU A 40 8.89 11.64 -9.73
C LEU A 40 8.93 12.88 -8.81
N GLY A 41 9.62 12.81 -7.66
CA GLY A 41 9.76 13.93 -6.73
C GLY A 41 8.55 14.16 -5.83
N TRP A 42 7.56 13.24 -5.81
CA TRP A 42 6.37 13.40 -4.96
C TRP A 42 6.68 13.24 -3.47
N ARG A 43 7.94 12.93 -3.12
CA ARG A 43 8.44 12.93 -1.73
C ARG A 43 8.23 14.26 -1.01
N GLU A 44 8.17 15.36 -1.74
CA GLU A 44 7.88 16.69 -1.16
C GLU A 44 6.50 16.74 -0.51
N SER A 45 5.55 15.94 -0.98
CA SER A 45 4.21 15.86 -0.41
C SER A 45 4.16 15.21 0.98
N THR A 46 5.29 14.72 1.51
CA THR A 46 5.42 14.29 2.92
C THR A 46 5.25 15.43 3.92
N SER A 47 5.38 16.69 3.48
CA SER A 47 5.08 17.89 4.27
C SER A 47 3.69 17.87 4.90
N ILE A 48 2.75 17.10 4.30
CA ILE A 48 1.39 16.93 4.81
C ILE A 48 1.36 16.29 6.20
N PHE A 49 2.35 15.48 6.56
CA PHE A 49 2.49 14.93 7.91
C PHE A 49 2.78 16.02 8.96
N CYS A 50 3.33 17.15 8.51
CA CYS A 50 3.56 18.33 9.33
C CYS A 50 2.44 19.38 9.16
N GLY A 51 1.33 19.03 8.50
CA GLY A 51 0.19 19.94 8.28
C GLY A 51 0.43 21.02 7.23
N THR A 52 1.43 20.86 6.35
CA THR A 52 1.79 21.84 5.33
C THR A 52 1.74 21.25 3.92
N LEU A 53 1.53 22.09 2.90
CA LEU A 53 1.57 21.67 1.50
C LEU A 53 2.84 22.22 0.82
N PRO A 54 3.41 21.51 -0.17
CA PRO A 54 4.61 21.98 -0.86
C PRO A 54 4.37 23.32 -1.56
N GLU A 55 5.31 24.26 -1.42
CA GLU A 55 5.23 25.55 -2.10
C GLU A 55 5.55 25.39 -3.61
N GLY A 56 4.81 26.06 -4.49
CA GLY A 56 5.16 26.14 -5.93
C GLY A 56 4.30 25.35 -6.92
N ARG A 57 3.23 24.65 -6.52
CA ARG A 57 2.23 24.10 -7.48
C ARG A 57 0.93 24.91 -7.43
N ASN A 58 0.58 25.54 -8.55
CA ASN A 58 -0.57 26.45 -8.68
C ASN A 58 -1.96 25.80 -8.56
N ALA A 59 -2.06 24.48 -8.38
CA ALA A 59 -3.33 23.75 -8.28
C ALA A 59 -3.41 22.96 -6.96
N GLN A 60 -4.09 23.53 -5.97
CA GLN A 60 -4.29 22.95 -4.64
C GLN A 60 -4.90 21.55 -4.67
N VAL A 61 -5.83 21.30 -5.60
CA VAL A 61 -6.45 19.98 -5.83
C VAL A 61 -5.40 18.94 -6.24
N LEU A 62 -4.51 19.29 -7.18
CA LEU A 62 -3.48 18.39 -7.67
C LEU A 62 -2.45 18.07 -6.59
N GLN A 63 -2.03 19.08 -5.82
CA GLN A 63 -1.15 18.89 -4.66
C GLN A 63 -1.77 17.96 -3.61
N SER A 64 -3.05 18.16 -3.29
CA SER A 64 -3.76 17.34 -2.32
C SER A 64 -3.86 15.88 -2.80
N PHE A 65 -4.17 15.66 -4.08
CA PHE A 65 -4.20 14.33 -4.66
C PHE A 65 -2.83 13.64 -4.60
N GLN A 66 -1.76 14.35 -4.97
CA GLN A 66 -0.40 13.82 -4.92
C GLN A 66 0.03 13.48 -3.50
N ALA A 67 -0.31 14.31 -2.52
CA ALA A 67 -0.04 14.04 -1.11
C ALA A 67 -0.78 12.79 -0.62
N VAL A 68 -2.08 12.68 -0.90
CA VAL A 68 -2.86 11.49 -0.51
C VAL A 68 -2.31 10.22 -1.16
N MET A 69 -2.05 10.24 -2.48
CA MET A 69 -1.50 9.08 -3.18
C MET A 69 -0.11 8.70 -2.65
N TYR A 70 0.77 9.69 -2.46
CA TYR A 70 2.11 9.42 -1.95
C TYR A 70 2.09 8.83 -0.55
N VAL A 71 1.28 9.38 0.35
CA VAL A 71 1.12 8.87 1.73
C VAL A 71 0.54 7.46 1.73
N LEU A 72 -0.48 7.19 0.93
CA LEU A 72 -1.08 5.86 0.84
C LEU A 72 -0.07 4.82 0.38
N PHE A 73 0.69 5.08 -0.68
CA PHE A 73 1.71 4.15 -1.17
C PHE A 73 2.94 4.08 -0.27
N HIS A 74 3.28 5.17 0.43
CA HIS A 74 4.31 5.15 1.46
C HIS A 74 3.92 4.20 2.59
N MET A 75 2.71 4.33 3.14
CA MET A 75 2.21 3.44 4.19
C MET A 75 2.02 2.00 3.69
N ALA A 76 1.54 1.82 2.47
CA ALA A 76 1.45 0.50 1.86
C ALA A 76 2.83 -0.16 1.73
N THR A 77 3.87 0.60 1.42
CA THR A 77 5.23 0.06 1.28
C THR A 77 5.91 -0.16 2.63
N VAL A 78 5.77 0.77 3.57
CA VAL A 78 6.44 0.70 4.88
C VAL A 78 5.74 -0.26 5.84
N VAL A 79 4.42 -0.40 5.75
CA VAL A 79 3.62 -1.23 6.67
C VAL A 79 3.09 -2.48 5.98
N VAL A 80 2.36 -2.33 4.86
CA VAL A 80 1.65 -3.47 4.26
C VAL A 80 2.61 -4.43 3.55
N ALA A 81 3.60 -3.93 2.80
CA ALA A 81 4.54 -4.77 2.08
C ALA A 81 5.35 -5.71 3.00
N PRO A 82 5.96 -5.29 4.13
CA PRO A 82 6.63 -6.23 5.01
C PRO A 82 5.67 -7.23 5.65
N ILE A 83 4.43 -6.83 5.98
CA ILE A 83 3.40 -7.77 6.47
C ILE A 83 3.11 -8.85 5.41
N LEU A 84 2.98 -8.46 4.15
CA LEU A 84 2.74 -9.40 3.04
C LEU A 84 3.93 -10.34 2.81
N VAL A 85 5.16 -9.83 2.89
CA VAL A 85 6.38 -10.65 2.78
C VAL A 85 6.46 -11.65 3.94
N LEU A 86 6.17 -11.22 5.18
CA LEU A 86 6.09 -12.12 6.33
C LEU A 86 4.98 -13.16 6.16
N ALA A 87 3.80 -12.74 5.68
CA ALA A 87 2.70 -13.63 5.39
C ALA A 87 3.09 -14.70 4.36
N ALA A 88 3.87 -14.36 3.34
CA ALA A 88 4.39 -15.33 2.37
C ALA A 88 5.29 -16.40 3.00
N GLY A 89 6.03 -16.07 4.06
CA GLY A 89 6.87 -17.03 4.77
C GLY A 89 6.10 -17.97 5.71
N VAL A 90 4.86 -17.62 6.08
CA VAL A 90 4.06 -18.35 7.08
C VAL A 90 2.85 -19.07 6.47
N PHE A 91 2.45 -18.72 5.25
CA PHE A 91 1.21 -19.19 4.61
C PHE A 91 1.33 -20.54 3.90
#